data_AF-A0A1G2Y5S5-F1
#
_entry.id   AF-A0A1G2Y5S5-F1
#
_cell.length_a   1.000
_cell.length_b   1.000
_cell.length_c   1.000
_cell.angle_alpha   90.00
_cell.angle_beta   90.00
_cell.angle_gamma   90.00
#
_symmetry.space_group_name_H-M   'P 1'
#
loop_
_entity.id
_entity.type
_entity.pdbx_description
1 polymer ?
#
loop_
_entity_poly.entity_id
_entity_poly.type
_entity_poly.pdbx_seq_one_letter_code
_entity_poly.pdbx_strand_id
1 'polypeptide(L)'
;MIKRLVNSCLGLGFMPVAPGTWGSLPVAIIFGLLVAGGASATKINVIMMGLMVIGSVACVCYAPASIQAKGRKDPGEVVMDEFAGQAVTFLTLRAIVPVDAFTAAAAGFILFRIFDITKPWIIRKLEVLPAGWGILADDLGAGIAAAIVLNVLNFFGGISAITSMLPHSGNISIFDGAVLGVIQGLTEFLPVSSDGHLTLMEYFFGFQAESDQMLSFDLMLHLGTVVAIFFVFRNEIVEFGRSLWASRKLGLNPVTLYKKSYAVHILILAFVANVATAVIGLPLEDKFQAARGDLWVVAAMWVITGAALVVTDFRKRARISLRDFGVIAAVLVGMGQAFALMPAISRSGMTICAAVLYGLHRKWAVEFSFLVGIPAILGATAIKFYKEFDTIQAAGFTVGSVVVGPIVAAAVGIIALELLISTTRKAKLKYFGFYCWLLAAGLGVYLLSKA
;
A
#
# COMPACT_ATOMS: atom_id res chain seq x y z
N MET A 1 20.54 15.98 8.42
CA MET A 1 19.71 14.75 8.35
C MET A 1 18.22 15.07 8.45
N ILE A 2 17.77 15.79 9.48
CA ILE A 2 16.35 16.18 9.68
C ILE A 2 15.78 16.96 8.49
N LYS A 3 16.50 18.00 8.00
CA LYS A 3 16.07 18.79 6.83
C LYS A 3 15.74 17.93 5.60
N ARG A 4 16.58 16.94 5.29
CA ARG A 4 16.36 16.00 4.17
C ARG A 4 15.21 15.04 4.44
N LEU A 5 14.96 14.67 5.69
CA LEU A 5 13.80 13.86 6.06
C LEU A 5 12.49 14.64 5.90
N VAL A 6 12.46 15.90 6.32
CA VAL A 6 11.29 16.77 6.13
C VAL A 6 11.04 16.98 4.64
N ASN A 7 12.08 17.32 3.88
CA ASN A 7 11.95 17.61 2.45
C ASN A 7 11.62 16.39 1.57
N SER A 8 11.80 15.18 2.10
CA SER A 8 11.39 13.94 1.46
C SER A 8 9.99 13.50 1.87
N CYS A 9 9.15 14.41 2.38
CA CYS A 9 7.84 14.10 2.96
C CYS A 9 7.94 12.96 3.98
N LEU A 10 8.73 13.19 5.03
CA LEU A 10 9.06 12.21 6.08
C LEU A 10 9.80 10.96 5.56
N GLY A 11 10.23 10.90 4.31
CA GLY A 11 11.04 9.82 3.75
C GLY A 11 10.40 9.10 2.56
N LEU A 12 9.23 9.53 2.11
CA LEU A 12 8.62 9.12 0.85
C LEU A 12 9.53 9.43 -0.36
N GLY A 13 10.27 10.54 -0.33
CA GLY A 13 11.27 10.86 -1.35
C GLY A 13 12.46 9.89 -1.40
N PHE A 14 12.63 9.02 -0.39
CA PHE A 14 13.62 7.94 -0.45
C PHE A 14 13.05 6.64 -1.00
N MET A 15 11.78 6.64 -1.42
CA MET A 15 11.20 5.53 -2.15
C MET A 15 11.98 5.33 -3.46
N PRO A 16 12.27 4.07 -3.83
CA PRO A 16 13.17 3.74 -4.94
C PRO A 16 12.69 4.21 -6.31
N VAL A 17 11.37 4.32 -6.49
CA VAL A 17 10.71 4.35 -7.79
C VAL A 17 9.60 5.38 -7.69
N ALA A 18 9.62 6.31 -8.65
CA ALA A 18 8.70 7.43 -8.74
C ALA A 18 8.49 8.14 -7.37
N PRO A 19 9.55 8.63 -6.72
CA PRO A 19 9.44 9.27 -5.40
C PRO A 19 8.43 10.42 -5.38
N GLY A 20 8.34 11.21 -6.46
CA GLY A 20 7.31 12.27 -6.60
C GLY A 20 5.86 11.75 -6.58
N THR A 21 5.60 10.56 -7.11
CA THR A 21 4.29 9.88 -6.99
C THR A 21 3.97 9.55 -5.53
N TRP A 22 4.96 9.09 -4.76
CA TRP A 22 4.80 8.85 -3.33
C TRP A 22 4.65 10.15 -2.53
N GLY A 23 5.26 11.26 -2.96
CA GLY A 23 5.10 12.57 -2.33
C GLY A 23 3.71 13.20 -2.55
N SER A 24 3.14 13.03 -3.74
CA SER A 24 1.83 13.60 -4.11
C SER A 24 0.63 12.76 -3.65
N LEU A 25 0.73 11.43 -3.67
CA LEU A 25 -0.37 10.52 -3.28
C LEU A 25 -1.01 10.82 -1.90
N PRO A 26 -0.23 11.08 -0.82
CA PRO A 26 -0.72 11.62 0.45
C PRO A 26 -1.83 12.65 0.35
N VAL A 27 -1.64 13.66 -0.49
CA VAL A 27 -2.52 14.82 -0.57
C VAL A 27 -3.81 14.47 -1.31
N ALA A 28 -3.72 13.65 -2.36
CA ALA A 28 -4.88 13.13 -3.07
C ALA A 28 -5.78 12.29 -2.16
N ILE A 29 -5.17 11.45 -1.32
CA ILE A 29 -5.92 10.65 -0.34
C ILE A 29 -6.59 11.55 0.70
N ILE A 30 -5.86 12.52 1.28
CA ILE A 30 -6.44 13.47 2.25
C ILE A 30 -7.61 14.25 1.63
N PHE A 31 -7.47 14.72 0.38
CA PHE A 31 -8.54 15.42 -0.31
C PHE A 31 -9.77 14.52 -0.53
N GLY A 32 -9.58 13.33 -1.11
CA GLY A 32 -10.67 12.38 -1.37
C GLY A 32 -11.40 12.01 -0.09
N LEU A 33 -10.65 11.76 0.97
CA LEU A 33 -11.18 11.62 2.32
C LEU A 33 -12.07 12.83 2.67
N LEU A 34 -11.56 14.04 2.78
CA LEU A 34 -12.35 15.20 3.18
C LEU A 34 -13.65 15.38 2.34
N VAL A 35 -13.59 15.13 1.04
CA VAL A 35 -14.77 15.21 0.16
C VAL A 35 -15.83 14.17 0.52
N ALA A 36 -15.47 12.89 0.69
CA ALA A 36 -16.43 11.87 1.14
C ALA A 36 -16.88 12.11 2.59
N GLY A 37 -16.17 13.00 3.29
CA GLY A 37 -16.40 13.41 4.67
C GLY A 37 -17.67 14.25 4.78
N GLY A 38 -18.15 14.76 3.65
CA GLY A 38 -19.10 15.86 3.65
C GLY A 38 -18.46 17.16 4.16
N ALA A 39 -17.11 17.24 4.23
CA ALA A 39 -16.46 18.46 4.67
C ALA A 39 -16.85 19.61 3.72
N SER A 40 -17.24 20.74 4.29
CA SER A 40 -17.59 21.94 3.51
C SER A 40 -16.43 22.34 2.58
N ALA A 41 -16.74 22.91 1.42
CA ALA A 41 -15.72 23.40 0.48
C ALA A 41 -14.70 24.34 1.16
N THR A 42 -15.15 25.18 2.11
CA THR A 42 -14.28 26.04 2.91
C THR A 42 -13.27 25.25 3.74
N LYS A 43 -13.72 24.23 4.49
CA LYS A 43 -12.83 23.37 5.29
C LYS A 43 -11.78 22.68 4.40
N ILE A 44 -12.20 22.15 3.27
CA ILE A 44 -11.30 21.49 2.30
C ILE A 44 -10.25 22.49 1.79
N ASN A 45 -10.68 23.67 1.34
CA ASN A 45 -9.76 24.70 0.85
C ASN A 45 -8.77 25.16 1.92
N VAL A 46 -9.21 25.32 3.18
CA VAL A 46 -8.32 25.68 4.29
C VAL A 46 -7.26 24.59 4.53
N ILE A 47 -7.66 23.32 4.55
CA ILE A 47 -6.72 22.22 4.76
C ILE A 47 -5.74 22.12 3.57
N MET A 48 -6.24 22.14 2.33
CA MET A 48 -5.39 22.11 1.12
C MET A 48 -4.43 23.30 1.06
N MET A 49 -4.88 24.50 1.47
CA MET A 49 -4.03 25.68 1.57
C MET A 49 -2.95 25.50 2.64
N GLY A 50 -3.29 24.93 3.79
CA GLY A 50 -2.33 24.57 4.83
C GLY A 50 -1.27 23.58 4.33
N LEU A 51 -1.70 22.51 3.65
CA LEU A 51 -0.80 21.52 3.06
C LEU A 51 0.10 22.12 1.97
N MET A 52 -0.44 22.99 1.10
CA MET A 52 0.33 23.75 0.11
C MET A 52 1.40 24.62 0.76
N VAL A 53 1.05 25.36 1.82
CA VAL A 53 1.99 26.25 2.53
C VAL A 53 3.07 25.44 3.23
N ILE A 54 2.71 24.37 3.94
CA ILE A 54 3.66 23.46 4.60
C ILE A 54 4.61 22.83 3.57
N GLY A 55 4.07 22.33 2.46
CA GLY A 55 4.78 21.83 1.29
C GLY A 55 5.82 22.83 0.77
N SER A 56 5.33 24.02 0.40
CA SER A 56 6.12 25.11 -0.15
C SER A 56 7.25 25.56 0.78
N VAL A 57 6.95 25.78 2.06
CA VAL A 57 7.95 26.22 3.06
C VAL A 57 9.01 25.16 3.27
N ALA A 58 8.61 23.89 3.40
CA ALA A 58 9.56 22.79 3.55
C ALA A 58 10.47 22.67 2.32
N CYS A 59 9.91 22.75 1.11
CA CYS A 59 10.68 22.69 -0.13
C CYS A 59 11.70 23.83 -0.21
N VAL A 60 11.27 25.08 -0.09
CA VAL A 60 12.17 26.24 -0.21
C VAL A 60 13.24 26.26 0.87
N CYS A 61 12.87 25.99 2.13
CA CYS A 61 13.81 26.08 3.25
C CYS A 61 14.79 24.90 3.33
N TYR A 62 14.40 23.72 2.83
CA TYR A 62 15.16 22.49 3.05
C TYR A 62 15.71 21.82 1.78
N ALA A 63 15.24 22.16 0.59
CA ALA A 63 15.82 21.70 -0.68
C ALA A 63 17.33 21.99 -0.83
N PRO A 64 17.87 23.15 -0.41
CA PRO A 64 19.31 23.40 -0.47
C PRO A 64 20.15 22.33 0.25
N ALA A 65 19.62 21.74 1.33
CA ALA A 65 20.31 20.67 2.04
C ALA A 65 20.36 19.34 1.26
N SER A 66 19.33 19.05 0.45
CA SER A 66 19.30 17.90 -0.45
C SER A 66 20.17 18.13 -1.69
N ILE A 67 20.13 19.34 -2.27
CA ILE A 67 20.97 19.78 -3.40
C ILE A 67 22.45 19.63 -3.03
N GLN A 68 22.86 20.19 -1.90
CA GLN A 68 24.25 20.11 -1.42
C GLN A 68 24.69 18.66 -1.18
N ALA A 69 23.80 17.81 -0.64
CA ALA A 69 24.13 16.42 -0.33
C ALA A 69 24.24 15.53 -1.57
N LYS A 70 23.58 15.89 -2.69
CA LYS A 70 23.51 15.08 -3.92
C LYS A 70 24.30 15.65 -5.08
N GLY A 71 24.70 16.92 -5.02
CA GLY A 71 25.38 17.62 -6.11
C GLY A 71 24.53 17.76 -7.37
N ARG A 72 23.20 17.74 -7.25
CA ARG A 72 22.24 17.88 -8.37
C ARG A 72 21.30 19.04 -8.10
N LYS A 73 20.94 19.77 -9.16
CA LYS A 73 20.05 20.93 -9.09
C LYS A 73 18.66 20.54 -8.58
N ASP A 74 18.17 19.37 -8.99
CA ASP A 74 16.89 18.80 -8.58
C ASP A 74 17.08 17.33 -8.15
N PRO A 75 17.27 17.08 -6.84
CA PRO A 75 17.40 15.74 -6.33
C PRO A 75 16.01 15.13 -6.12
N GLY A 76 15.70 14.00 -6.79
CA GLY A 76 14.40 13.31 -6.63
C GLY A 76 14.09 12.73 -5.24
N GLU A 77 14.85 13.08 -4.19
CA GLU A 77 14.44 12.87 -2.80
C GLU A 77 13.71 14.08 -2.21
N VAL A 78 13.74 15.22 -2.88
CA VAL A 78 12.90 16.38 -2.61
C VAL A 78 11.54 16.01 -3.19
N VAL A 79 10.53 15.86 -2.32
CA VAL A 79 9.16 15.55 -2.77
C VAL A 79 8.08 16.43 -2.14
N MET A 80 8.50 17.51 -1.48
CA MET A 80 7.58 18.46 -0.83
C MET A 80 7.04 19.50 -1.82
N ASP A 81 7.73 19.66 -2.94
CA ASP A 81 7.30 20.22 -4.21
C ASP A 81 6.09 19.48 -4.78
N GLU A 82 6.16 18.16 -5.01
CA GLU A 82 5.00 17.41 -5.52
C GLU A 82 3.85 17.39 -4.50
N PHE A 83 4.17 17.33 -3.21
CA PHE A 83 3.18 17.46 -2.14
C PHE A 83 2.44 18.81 -2.22
N ALA A 84 3.19 19.91 -2.39
CA ALA A 84 2.61 21.25 -2.51
C ALA A 84 1.80 21.40 -3.81
N GLY A 85 2.37 20.97 -4.95
CA GLY A 85 1.73 21.02 -6.27
C GLY A 85 0.41 20.26 -6.29
N GLN A 86 0.38 19.04 -5.72
CA GLN A 86 -0.84 18.26 -5.60
C GLN A 86 -1.89 18.95 -4.72
N ALA A 87 -1.48 19.62 -3.62
CA ALA A 87 -2.40 20.37 -2.78
C ALA A 87 -3.03 21.55 -3.53
N VAL A 88 -2.26 22.20 -4.40
CA VAL A 88 -2.77 23.26 -5.29
C VAL A 88 -3.80 22.74 -6.27
N THR A 89 -3.61 21.54 -6.84
CA THR A 89 -4.60 20.93 -7.76
C THR A 89 -6.00 20.85 -7.15
N PHE A 90 -6.07 20.61 -5.84
CA PHE A 90 -7.32 20.43 -5.12
C PHE A 90 -7.90 21.72 -4.54
N LEU A 91 -7.15 22.82 -4.53
CA LEU A 91 -7.69 24.13 -4.19
C LEU A 91 -8.83 24.46 -5.17
N THR A 92 -9.97 24.89 -4.63
CA THR A 92 -11.18 25.28 -5.39
C THR A 92 -11.95 24.15 -6.08
N LEU A 93 -11.38 22.93 -6.19
CA LEU A 93 -12.01 21.83 -6.92
C LEU A 93 -13.40 21.46 -6.37
N ARG A 94 -13.54 21.38 -5.04
CA ARG A 94 -14.83 21.02 -4.41
C ARG A 94 -15.90 22.12 -4.52
N ALA A 95 -15.50 23.38 -4.69
CA ALA A 95 -16.44 24.50 -4.83
C ALA A 95 -17.12 24.52 -6.21
N ILE A 96 -16.58 23.78 -7.19
CA ILE A 96 -16.94 23.91 -8.59
C ILE A 96 -17.41 22.57 -9.18
N VAL A 97 -16.89 21.43 -8.71
CA VAL A 97 -17.17 20.11 -9.29
C VAL A 97 -18.05 19.26 -8.33
N PRO A 98 -19.31 18.93 -8.69
CA PRO A 98 -20.19 18.07 -7.91
C PRO A 98 -19.98 16.59 -8.25
N VAL A 99 -18.73 16.12 -8.23
CA VAL A 99 -18.42 14.70 -8.44
C VAL A 99 -18.11 13.98 -7.14
N ASP A 100 -18.23 12.66 -7.19
CA ASP A 100 -17.87 11.79 -6.08
C ASP A 100 -16.39 11.97 -5.70
N ALA A 101 -16.12 11.69 -4.43
CA ALA A 101 -14.83 11.96 -3.80
C ALA A 101 -13.66 11.27 -4.49
N PHE A 102 -13.89 10.04 -4.96
CA PHE A 102 -12.87 9.22 -5.59
C PHE A 102 -12.50 9.77 -6.96
N THR A 103 -13.49 10.06 -7.80
CA THR A 103 -13.24 10.62 -9.14
C THR A 103 -12.49 11.94 -9.05
N ALA A 104 -12.88 12.83 -8.14
CA ALA A 104 -12.19 14.10 -7.96
C ALA A 104 -10.72 13.90 -7.55
N ALA A 105 -10.48 13.03 -6.56
CA ALA A 105 -9.13 12.75 -6.07
C ALA A 105 -8.25 12.07 -7.13
N ALA A 106 -8.78 11.04 -7.81
CA ALA A 106 -8.06 10.28 -8.83
C ALA A 106 -7.76 11.15 -10.05
N ALA A 107 -8.74 11.90 -10.57
CA ALA A 107 -8.55 12.78 -11.71
C ALA A 107 -7.54 13.89 -11.40
N GLY A 108 -7.63 14.50 -10.21
CA GLY A 108 -6.66 15.50 -9.77
C GLY A 108 -5.26 14.96 -9.58
N PHE A 109 -5.13 13.76 -9.02
CA PHE A 109 -3.84 13.08 -8.91
C PHE A 109 -3.23 12.79 -10.28
N ILE A 110 -3.98 12.15 -11.17
CA ILE A 110 -3.51 11.76 -12.50
C ILE A 110 -3.13 12.99 -13.34
N LEU A 111 -4.00 14.01 -13.39
CA LEU A 111 -3.71 15.22 -14.16
C LEU A 111 -2.50 15.97 -13.62
N PHE A 112 -2.37 16.08 -12.29
CA PHE A 112 -1.19 16.66 -11.68
C PHE A 112 0.08 15.92 -12.11
N ARG A 113 0.12 14.58 -11.98
CA ARG A 113 1.28 13.78 -12.39
C ARG A 113 1.58 13.91 -13.87
N ILE A 114 0.58 13.98 -14.74
CA ILE A 114 0.78 14.21 -16.17
C ILE A 114 1.48 15.55 -16.40
N PHE A 115 1.00 16.63 -15.77
CA PHE A 115 1.59 17.96 -15.94
C PHE A 115 2.98 18.09 -15.32
N ASP A 116 3.19 17.48 -14.16
CA ASP A 116 4.51 17.44 -13.50
C ASP A 116 5.54 16.63 -14.31
N ILE A 117 5.15 15.48 -14.86
CA ILE A 117 6.08 14.65 -15.65
C ILE A 117 6.35 15.26 -17.03
N THR A 118 5.32 15.80 -17.70
CA THR A 118 5.46 16.32 -19.07
C THR A 118 6.04 17.73 -19.12
N LYS A 119 5.90 18.52 -18.04
CA LYS A 119 6.30 19.93 -17.90
C LYS A 119 6.11 20.73 -19.19
N PRO A 120 4.85 21.05 -19.56
CA PRO A 120 4.56 21.90 -20.71
C PRO A 120 5.40 23.19 -20.70
N TRP A 121 5.69 23.73 -21.88
CA TRP A 121 6.66 24.83 -22.06
C TRP A 121 6.51 26.05 -21.13
N ILE A 122 5.30 26.36 -20.64
CA ILE A 122 5.05 27.43 -19.66
C ILE A 122 5.57 27.03 -18.27
N ILE A 123 5.30 25.81 -17.84
CA ILE A 123 5.71 25.26 -16.54
C ILE A 123 7.23 25.10 -16.49
N ARG A 124 7.84 24.61 -17.58
CA ARG A 124 9.29 24.43 -17.66
C ARG A 124 10.09 25.73 -17.53
N LYS A 125 9.50 26.88 -17.86
CA LYS A 125 10.17 28.20 -17.66
C LYS A 125 10.34 28.56 -16.19
N LEU A 126 9.61 27.92 -15.27
CA LEU A 126 9.68 28.19 -13.83
C LEU A 126 10.95 27.59 -13.19
N GLU A 127 11.58 26.59 -13.83
CA GLU A 127 12.86 25.98 -13.40
C GLU A 127 14.06 26.97 -13.41
N VAL A 128 13.88 28.16 -13.99
CA VAL A 128 14.89 29.23 -14.04
C VAL A 128 15.06 29.89 -12.67
N LEU A 129 14.10 29.75 -11.77
CA LEU A 129 14.18 30.31 -10.42
C LEU A 129 15.28 29.64 -9.57
N PRO A 130 15.89 30.38 -8.63
CA PRO A 130 17.05 29.89 -7.89
C PRO A 130 16.66 28.87 -6.80
N ALA A 131 17.52 27.86 -6.63
CA ALA A 131 17.46 26.88 -5.54
C ALA A 131 16.07 26.22 -5.39
N GLY A 132 15.55 26.14 -4.16
CA GLY A 132 14.27 25.48 -3.88
C GLY A 132 13.05 26.14 -4.55
N TRP A 133 13.16 27.39 -5.00
CA TRP A 133 12.06 28.06 -5.73
C TRP A 133 11.87 27.51 -7.14
N GLY A 134 12.96 27.12 -7.81
CA GLY A 134 12.88 26.53 -9.14
C GLY A 134 12.33 25.11 -9.15
N ILE A 135 12.46 24.39 -8.04
CA ILE A 135 11.91 23.04 -7.81
C ILE A 135 10.44 23.12 -7.36
N LEU A 136 10.07 24.16 -6.63
CA LEU A 136 8.69 24.33 -6.16
C LEU A 136 7.77 24.88 -7.25
N ALA A 137 8.25 25.86 -8.03
CA ALA A 137 7.38 26.67 -8.87
C ALA A 137 6.79 25.91 -10.06
N ASP A 138 7.55 24.99 -10.66
CA ASP A 138 7.07 24.11 -11.72
C ASP A 138 5.98 23.14 -11.22
N ASP A 139 6.14 22.55 -10.04
CA ASP A 139 5.12 21.71 -9.42
C ASP A 139 3.85 22.47 -9.02
N LEU A 140 3.98 23.68 -8.45
CA LEU A 140 2.82 24.55 -8.23
C LEU A 140 2.14 24.91 -9.56
N GLY A 141 2.93 25.17 -10.62
CA GLY A 141 2.41 25.44 -11.96
C GLY A 141 1.67 24.24 -12.56
N ALA A 142 2.20 23.03 -12.41
CA ALA A 142 1.53 21.79 -12.78
C ALA A 142 0.23 21.60 -12.00
N GLY A 143 0.24 21.94 -10.71
CA GLY A 143 -0.93 21.93 -9.85
C GLY A 143 -2.05 22.85 -10.34
N ILE A 144 -1.70 24.10 -10.67
CA ILE A 144 -2.63 25.09 -11.24
C ILE A 144 -3.17 24.63 -12.60
N ALA A 145 -2.31 24.11 -13.48
CA ALA A 145 -2.73 23.62 -14.79
C ALA A 145 -3.74 22.45 -14.66
N ALA A 146 -3.46 21.49 -13.77
CA ALA A 146 -4.38 20.40 -13.47
C ALA A 146 -5.73 20.92 -12.94
N ALA A 147 -5.70 21.88 -12.00
CA ALA A 147 -6.91 22.50 -11.49
C ALA A 147 -7.73 23.18 -12.59
N ILE A 148 -7.10 23.95 -13.49
CA ILE A 148 -7.78 24.61 -14.62
C ILE A 148 -8.44 23.57 -15.52
N VAL A 149 -7.71 22.51 -15.91
CA VAL A 149 -8.26 21.46 -16.78
C VAL A 149 -9.46 20.77 -16.14
N LEU A 150 -9.39 20.42 -14.85
CA LEU A 150 -10.52 19.83 -14.14
C LEU A 150 -11.74 20.76 -14.13
N ASN A 151 -11.53 22.06 -13.88
CA ASN A 151 -12.61 23.04 -13.89
C ASN A 151 -13.24 23.19 -15.28
N VAL A 152 -12.43 23.19 -16.34
CA VAL A 152 -12.92 23.22 -17.73
C VAL A 152 -13.70 21.95 -18.06
N LEU A 153 -13.16 20.77 -17.74
CA LEU A 153 -13.85 19.49 -17.97
C LEU A 153 -15.19 19.43 -17.24
N ASN A 154 -15.27 19.96 -16.02
CA ASN A 154 -16.51 20.06 -15.29
C ASN A 154 -17.51 21.01 -15.95
N PHE A 155 -17.06 22.19 -16.41
CA PHE A 155 -17.90 23.16 -17.10
C PHE A 155 -18.59 22.57 -18.33
N PHE A 156 -17.91 21.68 -19.06
CA PHE A 156 -18.46 20.97 -20.22
C PHE A 156 -19.19 19.65 -19.87
N GLY A 157 -19.37 19.33 -18.58
CA GLY A 157 -20.05 18.10 -18.14
C GLY A 157 -19.23 16.80 -18.34
N GLY A 158 -17.94 16.92 -18.66
CA GLY A 158 -17.06 15.77 -18.89
C GLY A 158 -16.84 14.93 -17.62
N ILE A 159 -16.75 15.55 -16.45
CA ILE A 159 -16.56 14.80 -15.19
C ILE A 159 -17.86 14.13 -14.74
N SER A 160 -19.03 14.78 -14.92
CA SER A 160 -20.32 14.14 -14.66
C SER A 160 -20.59 12.93 -15.57
N ALA A 161 -20.06 12.93 -16.80
CA ALA A 161 -20.14 11.79 -17.70
C ALA A 161 -19.22 10.62 -17.25
N ILE A 162 -18.11 10.91 -16.58
CA ILE A 162 -17.24 9.88 -15.97
C ILE A 162 -17.91 9.31 -14.71
N THR A 163 -18.44 10.18 -13.85
CA THR A 163 -19.13 9.75 -12.61
C THR A 163 -20.43 8.98 -12.91
N SER A 164 -21.16 9.29 -13.98
CA SER A 164 -22.34 8.51 -14.37
C SER A 164 -21.99 7.13 -14.97
N MET A 165 -20.74 6.92 -15.37
CA MET A 165 -20.20 5.60 -15.73
C MET A 165 -19.72 4.81 -14.49
N LEU A 166 -19.59 5.46 -13.33
CA LEU A 166 -19.25 4.79 -12.07
C LEU A 166 -20.53 4.22 -11.43
N PRO A 167 -20.60 2.90 -11.25
CA PRO A 167 -21.82 2.25 -10.78
C PRO A 167 -22.11 2.65 -9.34
N HIS A 168 -23.36 3.08 -9.11
CA HIS A 168 -23.92 3.35 -7.81
C HIS A 168 -25.00 2.31 -7.51
N SER A 169 -24.62 1.07 -7.17
CA SER A 169 -25.50 0.13 -6.44
C SER A 169 -24.91 -1.29 -6.34
N GLY A 170 -24.76 -1.78 -5.11
CA GLY A 170 -24.91 -3.18 -4.64
C GLY A 170 -23.96 -4.26 -5.18
N ASN A 171 -23.67 -4.26 -6.48
CA ASN A 171 -22.87 -5.28 -7.13
C ASN A 171 -21.54 -4.69 -7.60
N ILE A 172 -20.45 -5.41 -7.35
CA ILE A 172 -19.10 -5.04 -7.78
C ILE A 172 -19.07 -5.02 -9.31
N SER A 173 -18.83 -3.87 -9.90
CA SER A 173 -18.68 -3.75 -11.35
C SER A 173 -17.29 -4.19 -11.82
N ILE A 174 -17.12 -4.31 -13.15
CA ILE A 174 -15.81 -4.59 -13.74
C ILE A 174 -14.80 -3.49 -13.39
N PHE A 175 -15.24 -2.23 -13.35
CA PHE A 175 -14.40 -1.10 -13.00
C PHE A 175 -13.96 -1.17 -11.54
N ASP A 176 -14.91 -1.36 -10.61
CA ASP A 176 -14.62 -1.47 -9.17
C ASP A 176 -13.64 -2.62 -8.92
N GLY A 177 -13.92 -3.78 -9.54
CA GLY A 177 -13.06 -4.94 -9.42
C GLY A 177 -11.65 -4.71 -9.97
N ALA A 178 -11.52 -4.01 -11.09
CA ALA A 178 -10.21 -3.63 -11.62
C ALA A 178 -9.45 -2.68 -10.67
N VAL A 179 -10.12 -1.65 -10.13
CA VAL A 179 -9.50 -0.69 -9.19
C VAL A 179 -9.06 -1.37 -7.89
N LEU A 180 -9.94 -2.17 -7.28
CA LEU A 180 -9.61 -2.95 -6.09
C LEU A 180 -8.49 -3.95 -6.38
N GLY A 181 -8.48 -4.56 -7.58
CA GLY A 181 -7.39 -5.41 -8.05
C GLY A 181 -6.05 -4.65 -8.14
N VAL A 182 -6.02 -3.42 -8.67
CA VAL A 182 -4.81 -2.58 -8.70
C VAL A 182 -4.33 -2.31 -7.27
N ILE A 183 -5.24 -1.89 -6.38
CA ILE A 183 -4.93 -1.59 -4.99
C ILE A 183 -4.33 -2.81 -4.30
N GLN A 184 -5.00 -3.96 -4.39
CA GLN A 184 -4.52 -5.21 -3.82
C GLN A 184 -3.14 -5.60 -4.38
N GLY A 185 -2.98 -5.60 -5.70
CA GLY A 185 -1.72 -5.95 -6.36
C GLY A 185 -0.56 -5.06 -5.93
N LEU A 186 -0.79 -3.74 -5.80
CA LEU A 186 0.21 -2.81 -5.30
C LEU A 186 0.52 -3.03 -3.82
N THR A 187 -0.50 -3.18 -2.97
CA THR A 187 -0.33 -3.03 -1.52
C THR A 187 -0.08 -4.34 -0.78
N GLU A 188 -0.37 -5.51 -1.37
CA GLU A 188 -0.21 -6.80 -0.70
C GLU A 188 1.24 -7.10 -0.31
N PHE A 189 2.17 -6.81 -1.23
CA PHE A 189 3.60 -7.10 -1.02
C PHE A 189 4.30 -6.00 -0.25
N LEU A 190 3.83 -4.76 -0.40
CA LEU A 190 4.35 -3.63 0.34
C LEU A 190 3.91 -3.73 1.81
N PRO A 191 4.78 -3.40 2.78
CA PRO A 191 4.41 -3.45 4.19
C PRO A 191 3.58 -2.21 4.57
N VAL A 192 2.44 -2.01 3.92
CA VAL A 192 1.57 -0.83 4.06
C VAL A 192 0.10 -1.16 4.33
N SER A 193 -0.22 -2.45 4.49
CA SER A 193 -1.56 -2.99 4.76
C SER A 193 -2.51 -2.87 3.57
N SER A 194 -2.59 -3.94 2.77
CA SER A 194 -3.56 -4.06 1.68
C SER A 194 -5.00 -3.99 2.16
N ASP A 195 -5.33 -4.73 3.22
CA ASP A 195 -6.66 -4.75 3.84
C ASP A 195 -7.14 -3.35 4.24
N GLY A 196 -6.26 -2.50 4.79
CA GLY A 196 -6.62 -1.12 5.13
C GLY A 196 -6.90 -0.24 3.90
N HIS A 197 -6.18 -0.45 2.80
CA HIS A 197 -6.42 0.28 1.55
C HIS A 197 -7.69 -0.20 0.84
N LEU A 198 -7.94 -1.52 0.83
CA LEU A 198 -9.16 -2.10 0.30
C LEU A 198 -10.38 -1.63 1.08
N THR A 199 -10.36 -1.78 2.41
CA THR A 199 -11.45 -1.32 3.30
C THR A 199 -11.77 0.16 3.10
N LEU A 200 -10.74 1.01 2.98
CA LEU A 200 -10.95 2.43 2.70
C LEU A 200 -11.58 2.65 1.32
N MET A 201 -11.14 1.91 0.30
CA MET A 201 -11.66 2.04 -1.05
C MET A 201 -13.11 1.53 -1.18
N GLU A 202 -13.40 0.40 -0.55
CA GLU A 202 -14.74 -0.19 -0.44
C GLU A 202 -15.72 0.79 0.18
N TYR A 203 -15.32 1.43 1.28
CA TYR A 203 -16.09 2.49 1.92
C TYR A 203 -16.41 3.63 0.95
N PHE A 204 -15.44 4.09 0.14
CA PHE A 204 -15.67 5.15 -0.84
C PHE A 204 -16.56 4.73 -2.01
N PHE A 205 -16.51 3.46 -2.41
CA PHE A 205 -17.44 2.88 -3.37
C PHE A 205 -18.84 2.61 -2.77
N GLY A 206 -19.03 2.84 -1.47
CA GLY A 206 -20.29 2.62 -0.78
C GLY A 206 -20.57 1.15 -0.46
N PHE A 207 -19.54 0.29 -0.52
CA PHE A 207 -19.63 -1.09 -0.08
C PHE A 207 -19.44 -1.21 1.44
N GLN A 208 -20.06 -2.22 2.02
CA GLN A 208 -19.81 -2.62 3.41
C GLN A 208 -18.63 -3.59 3.42
N ALA A 209 -17.48 -3.14 3.90
CA ALA A 209 -16.24 -3.92 3.90
C ALA A 209 -16.36 -5.24 4.70
N GLU A 210 -17.20 -5.23 5.73
CA GLU A 210 -17.51 -6.37 6.58
C GLU A 210 -18.53 -7.35 5.98
N SER A 211 -19.14 -7.03 4.83
CA SER A 211 -20.13 -7.91 4.20
C SER A 211 -19.47 -9.15 3.59
N ASP A 212 -20.14 -10.30 3.67
CA ASP A 212 -19.66 -11.58 3.12
C ASP A 212 -19.29 -11.50 1.63
N GLN A 213 -20.00 -10.67 0.86
CA GLN A 213 -19.73 -10.42 -0.55
C GLN A 213 -18.36 -9.78 -0.76
N MET A 214 -18.04 -8.71 -0.02
CA MET A 214 -16.75 -8.01 -0.12
C MET A 214 -15.62 -8.87 0.42
N LEU A 215 -15.84 -9.42 1.59
CA LEU A 215 -14.96 -10.38 2.24
C LEU A 215 -14.58 -11.57 1.35
N SER A 216 -15.50 -12.07 0.52
CA SER A 216 -15.24 -13.11 -0.48
C SER A 216 -14.50 -12.58 -1.70
N PHE A 217 -14.83 -11.38 -2.17
CA PHE A 217 -14.15 -10.73 -3.28
C PHE A 217 -12.67 -10.47 -2.98
N ASP A 218 -12.35 -9.98 -1.78
CA ASP A 218 -10.96 -9.70 -1.39
C ASP A 218 -10.12 -10.96 -1.32
N LEU A 219 -10.71 -12.07 -0.88
CA LEU A 219 -10.05 -13.37 -0.93
C LEU A 219 -9.70 -13.77 -2.35
N MET A 220 -10.56 -13.48 -3.34
CA MET A 220 -10.24 -13.69 -4.75
C MET A 220 -9.10 -12.79 -5.21
N LEU A 221 -9.06 -11.52 -4.78
CA LEU A 221 -7.95 -10.62 -5.07
C LEU A 221 -6.63 -11.14 -4.45
N HIS A 222 -6.68 -11.65 -3.21
CA HIS A 222 -5.56 -12.31 -2.55
C HIS A 222 -5.07 -13.53 -3.34
N LEU A 223 -5.97 -14.38 -3.87
CA LEU A 223 -5.57 -15.46 -4.77
C LEU A 223 -4.84 -14.94 -6.01
N GLY A 224 -5.29 -13.84 -6.60
CA GLY A 224 -4.57 -13.15 -7.68
C GLY A 224 -3.13 -12.80 -7.29
N THR A 225 -2.92 -12.25 -6.10
CA THR A 225 -1.55 -11.96 -5.61
C THR A 225 -0.74 -13.22 -5.29
N VAL A 226 -1.37 -14.34 -4.89
CA VAL A 226 -0.66 -15.63 -4.76
C VAL A 226 -0.15 -16.11 -6.12
N VAL A 227 -0.93 -15.94 -7.20
CA VAL A 227 -0.48 -16.23 -8.56
C VAL A 227 0.75 -15.37 -8.92
N ALA A 228 0.77 -14.09 -8.53
CA ALA A 228 1.94 -13.24 -8.71
C ALA A 228 3.19 -13.78 -7.98
N ILE A 229 3.05 -14.28 -6.75
CA ILE A 229 4.16 -14.93 -6.02
C ILE A 229 4.68 -16.14 -6.79
N PHE A 230 3.78 -17.03 -7.25
CA PHE A 230 4.17 -18.21 -8.03
C PHE A 230 4.90 -17.85 -9.32
N PHE A 231 4.47 -16.78 -10.00
CA PHE A 231 5.10 -16.32 -11.23
C PHE A 231 6.51 -15.74 -10.99
N VAL A 232 6.64 -14.83 -10.01
CA VAL A 232 7.92 -14.16 -9.72
C VAL A 232 8.95 -15.15 -9.17
N PHE A 233 8.55 -16.01 -8.22
CA PHE A 233 9.43 -17.00 -7.59
C PHE A 233 9.41 -18.38 -8.29
N ARG A 234 8.98 -18.47 -9.54
CA ARG A 234 8.81 -19.75 -10.27
C ARG A 234 10.07 -20.61 -10.28
N ASN A 235 11.24 -19.99 -10.42
CA ASN A 235 12.51 -20.71 -10.50
C ASN A 235 12.90 -21.26 -9.12
N GLU A 236 12.77 -20.44 -8.08
CA GLU A 236 13.02 -20.77 -6.69
C GLU A 236 12.07 -21.87 -6.22
N ILE A 237 10.79 -21.81 -6.59
CA ILE A 237 9.78 -22.83 -6.26
C ILE A 237 10.08 -24.16 -6.95
N VAL A 238 10.48 -24.13 -8.23
CA VAL A 238 10.89 -25.34 -8.96
C VAL A 238 12.16 -25.94 -8.36
N GLU A 239 13.16 -25.13 -8.04
CA GLU A 239 14.39 -25.58 -7.38
C GLU A 239 14.10 -26.16 -5.99
N PHE A 240 13.23 -25.50 -5.23
CA PHE A 240 12.75 -25.97 -3.94
C PHE A 240 12.05 -27.32 -4.05
N GLY A 241 11.14 -27.48 -5.02
CA GLY A 241 10.47 -28.75 -5.31
C GLY A 241 11.44 -29.86 -5.70
N ARG A 242 12.44 -29.55 -6.54
CA ARG A 242 13.53 -30.49 -6.89
C ARG A 242 14.35 -30.88 -5.66
N SER A 243 14.67 -29.92 -4.80
CA SER A 243 15.40 -30.14 -3.55
C SER A 243 14.62 -31.03 -2.57
N LEU A 244 13.30 -30.83 -2.45
CA LEU A 244 12.42 -31.69 -1.67
C LEU A 244 12.36 -33.11 -2.24
N TRP A 245 12.23 -33.25 -3.56
CA TRP A 245 12.21 -34.55 -4.21
C TRP A 245 13.53 -35.31 -4.04
N ALA A 246 14.66 -34.63 -4.20
CA ALA A 246 15.99 -35.21 -3.94
C ALA A 246 16.14 -35.60 -2.45
N SER A 247 15.63 -34.76 -1.55
CA SER A 247 15.62 -35.00 -0.11
C SER A 247 14.83 -36.27 0.27
N ARG A 248 13.69 -36.51 -0.39
CA ARG A 248 12.88 -37.73 -0.20
C ARG A 248 13.65 -39.00 -0.58
N LYS A 249 14.54 -38.94 -1.57
CA LYS A 249 15.35 -40.10 -2.02
C LYS A 249 16.51 -40.45 -1.09
N LEU A 250 16.85 -39.59 -0.12
CA LEU A 250 18.03 -39.79 0.73
C LEU A 250 17.83 -40.84 1.83
N GLY A 251 16.60 -41.30 2.11
CA GLY A 251 16.33 -42.32 3.14
C GLY A 251 16.80 -41.93 4.56
N LEU A 252 17.05 -40.64 4.80
CA LEU A 252 17.56 -40.13 6.07
C LEU A 252 16.45 -40.06 7.11
N ASN A 253 16.81 -40.24 8.38
CA ASN A 253 15.91 -39.94 9.50
C ASN A 253 15.43 -38.47 9.43
N PRO A 254 14.15 -38.17 9.78
CA PRO A 254 13.58 -36.83 9.76
C PRO A 254 14.46 -35.71 10.36
N VAL A 255 15.14 -35.98 11.48
CA VAL A 255 15.99 -34.98 12.15
C VAL A 255 17.24 -34.64 11.32
N THR A 256 17.85 -35.65 10.72
CA THR A 256 19.01 -35.46 9.85
C THR A 256 18.61 -34.78 8.54
N LEU A 257 17.42 -35.09 8.04
CA LEU A 257 16.86 -34.45 6.85
C LEU A 257 16.61 -32.95 7.07
N TYR A 258 16.01 -32.58 8.21
CA TYR A 258 15.83 -31.18 8.62
C TYR A 258 17.16 -30.42 8.69
N LYS A 259 18.20 -31.02 9.27
CA LYS A 259 19.52 -30.37 9.41
C LYS A 259 20.29 -30.25 8.09
N LYS A 260 20.10 -31.18 7.15
CA LYS A 260 20.85 -31.23 5.88
C LYS A 260 20.14 -30.53 4.73
N SER A 261 18.82 -30.63 4.63
CA SER A 261 18.04 -30.09 3.52
C SER A 261 17.52 -28.70 3.85
N TYR A 262 18.04 -27.71 3.12
CA TYR A 262 17.59 -26.32 3.21
C TYR A 262 16.08 -26.18 2.94
N ALA A 263 15.56 -26.89 1.94
CA ALA A 263 14.14 -26.82 1.60
C ALA A 263 13.24 -27.38 2.71
N VAL A 264 13.61 -28.52 3.28
CA VAL A 264 12.86 -29.15 4.39
C VAL A 264 12.92 -28.29 5.65
N HIS A 265 14.08 -27.72 5.96
CA HIS A 265 14.26 -26.79 7.09
C HIS A 265 13.26 -25.64 7.00
N ILE A 266 13.22 -24.96 5.85
CA ILE A 266 12.36 -23.80 5.65
C ILE A 266 10.88 -24.19 5.64
N LEU A 267 10.51 -25.31 5.00
CA LEU A 267 9.11 -25.79 5.02
C LEU A 267 8.63 -26.02 6.46
N ILE A 268 9.45 -26.67 7.29
CA ILE A 268 9.08 -26.93 8.68
C ILE A 268 8.93 -25.62 9.44
N LEU A 269 9.81 -24.65 9.25
CA LEU A 269 9.67 -23.33 9.88
C LEU A 269 8.43 -22.57 9.39
N ALA A 270 8.14 -22.60 8.09
CA ALA A 270 6.94 -21.98 7.55
C ALA A 270 5.67 -22.66 8.07
N PHE A 271 5.67 -23.99 8.19
CA PHE A 271 4.59 -24.74 8.81
C PHE A 271 4.40 -24.35 10.29
N VAL A 272 5.48 -24.30 11.08
CA VAL A 272 5.43 -23.85 12.48
C VAL A 272 4.86 -22.45 12.61
N ALA A 273 5.27 -21.51 11.76
CA ALA A 273 4.74 -20.15 11.76
C ALA A 273 3.22 -20.12 11.47
N ASN A 274 2.76 -20.92 10.50
CA ASN A 274 1.33 -21.02 10.18
C ASN A 274 0.53 -21.73 11.28
N VAL A 275 1.08 -22.75 11.94
CA VAL A 275 0.44 -23.37 13.11
C VAL A 275 0.31 -22.37 14.26
N ALA A 276 1.36 -21.60 14.55
CA ALA A 276 1.29 -20.54 15.57
C ALA A 276 0.25 -19.47 15.19
N THR A 277 0.17 -19.12 13.89
CA THR A 277 -0.87 -18.21 13.37
C THR A 277 -2.26 -18.79 13.62
N ALA A 278 -2.49 -20.05 13.26
CA ALA A 278 -3.79 -20.69 13.36
C ALA A 278 -4.26 -20.82 14.81
N VAL A 279 -3.38 -21.23 15.72
CA VAL A 279 -3.70 -21.43 17.14
C VAL A 279 -4.08 -20.11 17.83
N ILE A 280 -3.37 -19.02 17.50
CA ILE A 280 -3.59 -17.72 18.14
C ILE A 280 -4.71 -16.95 17.44
N GLY A 281 -4.75 -17.02 16.12
CA GLY A 281 -5.52 -16.12 15.27
C GLY A 281 -6.92 -16.60 14.94
N LEU A 282 -7.11 -17.88 14.59
CA LEU A 282 -8.43 -18.41 14.19
C LEU A 282 -9.51 -18.26 15.27
N PRO A 283 -9.22 -18.42 16.58
CA PRO A 283 -10.24 -18.22 17.62
C PRO A 283 -10.77 -16.78 17.71
N LEU A 284 -10.10 -15.81 17.09
CA LEU A 284 -10.43 -14.39 17.14
C LEU A 284 -10.93 -13.85 15.78
N GLU A 285 -10.93 -14.67 14.73
CA GLU A 285 -11.18 -14.27 13.35
C GLU A 285 -12.53 -13.56 13.19
N ASP A 286 -13.61 -14.13 13.71
CA ASP A 286 -14.96 -13.56 13.58
C ASP A 286 -15.05 -12.15 14.21
N LYS A 287 -14.37 -11.93 15.35
CA LYS A 287 -14.33 -10.63 16.02
C LYS A 287 -13.54 -9.60 15.21
N PHE A 288 -12.46 -10.05 14.56
CA PHE A 288 -11.65 -9.18 13.71
C PHE A 288 -12.40 -8.80 12.44
N GLN A 289 -13.07 -9.74 11.77
CA GLN A 289 -13.87 -9.43 10.58
C GLN A 289 -15.00 -8.43 10.90
N ALA A 290 -15.66 -8.56 12.06
CA ALA A 290 -16.67 -7.60 12.50
C ALA A 290 -16.13 -6.18 12.74
N ALA A 291 -14.85 -6.05 13.12
CA ALA A 291 -14.20 -4.76 13.34
C ALA A 291 -13.66 -4.10 12.06
N ARG A 292 -13.71 -4.80 10.91
CA ARG A 292 -13.15 -4.31 9.64
C ARG A 292 -13.88 -3.07 9.12
N GLY A 293 -15.20 -2.98 9.31
CA GLY A 293 -15.99 -1.83 8.88
C GLY A 293 -15.72 -0.53 9.64
N ASP A 294 -15.01 -0.59 10.79
CA ASP A 294 -14.72 0.59 11.59
C ASP A 294 -13.44 1.29 11.12
N LEU A 295 -13.61 2.43 10.45
CA LEU A 295 -12.50 3.25 9.95
C LEU A 295 -11.60 3.80 11.06
N TRP A 296 -12.08 3.95 12.31
CA TRP A 296 -11.19 4.30 13.43
C TRP A 296 -10.22 3.17 13.75
N VAL A 297 -10.69 1.92 13.66
CA VAL A 297 -9.84 0.74 13.79
C VAL A 297 -8.80 0.73 12.66
N VAL A 298 -9.21 0.98 11.41
CA VAL A 298 -8.28 1.06 10.26
C VAL A 298 -7.17 2.09 10.50
N ALA A 299 -7.53 3.30 10.93
CA ALA A 299 -6.57 4.36 11.23
C ALA A 299 -5.59 3.96 12.35
N ALA A 300 -6.10 3.39 13.45
CA ALA A 300 -5.29 2.94 14.57
C ALA A 300 -4.31 1.82 14.17
N MET A 301 -4.75 0.89 13.34
CA MET A 301 -3.95 -0.26 12.87
C MET A 301 -2.86 0.16 11.88
N TRP A 302 -3.08 1.22 11.09
CA TRP A 302 -2.01 1.87 10.34
C TRP A 302 -0.98 2.55 11.24
N VAL A 303 -1.37 3.17 12.36
CA VAL A 303 -0.42 3.71 13.34
C VAL A 303 0.47 2.60 13.92
N ILE A 304 -0.13 1.47 14.31
CA ILE A 304 0.57 0.31 14.86
C ILE A 304 1.51 -0.31 13.80
N THR A 305 1.01 -0.51 12.58
CA THR A 305 1.82 -1.00 11.45
C THR A 305 3.02 -0.10 11.21
N GLY A 306 2.82 1.22 11.17
CA GLY A 306 3.89 2.18 10.98
C GLY A 306 4.92 2.17 12.10
N ALA A 307 4.47 2.04 13.36
CA ALA A 307 5.36 1.94 14.51
C ALA A 307 6.24 0.69 14.44
N ALA A 308 5.67 -0.49 14.14
CA ALA A 308 6.44 -1.73 14.00
C ALA A 308 7.55 -1.61 12.95
N LEU A 309 7.23 -1.01 11.78
CA LEU A 309 8.19 -0.81 10.69
C LEU A 309 9.32 0.13 11.06
N VAL A 310 9.01 1.24 11.74
CA VAL A 310 10.03 2.18 12.22
C VAL A 310 10.95 1.53 13.25
N VAL A 311 10.40 0.68 14.14
CA VAL A 311 11.19 0.01 15.17
C VAL A 311 12.23 -0.96 14.59
N THR A 312 11.99 -1.55 13.42
CA THR A 312 12.98 -2.43 12.75
C THR A 312 14.31 -1.73 12.43
N ASP A 313 14.32 -0.41 12.27
CA ASP A 313 15.52 0.36 11.96
C ASP A 313 16.46 0.50 13.18
N PHE A 314 15.99 0.23 14.40
CA PHE A 314 16.85 0.13 15.59
C PHE A 314 17.72 -1.15 15.57
N ARG A 315 17.30 -2.20 14.85
CA ARG A 315 18.04 -3.47 14.72
C ARG A 315 19.03 -3.44 13.55
N LYS A 316 20.03 -2.56 13.62
CA LYS A 316 21.04 -2.33 12.54
C LYS A 316 21.92 -3.55 12.19
N ARG A 317 21.96 -4.59 13.03
CA ARG A 317 22.83 -5.78 12.89
C ARG A 317 22.04 -7.09 12.71
N ALA A 318 21.00 -7.10 11.89
CA ALA A 318 20.35 -8.34 11.50
C ALA A 318 21.27 -9.15 10.56
N ARG A 319 21.94 -10.19 11.09
CA ARG A 319 22.99 -10.95 10.40
C ARG A 319 22.73 -12.46 10.36
N ILE A 320 21.64 -12.94 10.97
CA ILE A 320 21.29 -14.36 10.97
C ILE A 320 20.91 -14.76 9.54
N SER A 321 21.40 -15.92 9.09
CA SER A 321 21.05 -16.52 7.80
C SER A 321 19.77 -17.37 7.92
N LEU A 322 19.09 -17.71 6.82
CA LEU A 322 17.91 -18.61 6.90
C LEU A 322 18.26 -19.98 7.50
N ARG A 323 19.52 -20.42 7.36
CA ARG A 323 19.97 -21.72 7.86
C ARG A 323 20.08 -21.75 9.38
N ASP A 324 20.44 -20.63 9.99
CA ASP A 324 20.54 -20.45 11.45
C ASP A 324 19.23 -19.94 12.05
N PHE A 325 18.21 -19.73 11.21
CA PHE A 325 16.86 -19.35 11.62
C PHE A 325 16.19 -20.57 12.27
N GLY A 326 15.83 -20.45 13.55
CA GLY A 326 15.32 -21.55 14.35
C GLY A 326 13.80 -21.53 14.55
N VAL A 327 13.29 -22.57 15.22
CA VAL A 327 11.86 -22.74 15.53
C VAL A 327 11.29 -21.56 16.34
N ILE A 328 12.03 -21.04 17.32
CA ILE A 328 11.60 -19.87 18.12
C ILE A 328 11.32 -18.68 17.21
N ALA A 329 12.18 -18.45 16.22
CA ALA A 329 12.01 -17.36 15.28
C ALA A 329 10.77 -17.56 14.40
N ALA A 330 10.51 -18.78 13.95
CA ALA A 330 9.30 -19.12 13.22
C ALA A 330 8.03 -18.92 14.04
N VAL A 331 8.04 -19.28 15.34
CA VAL A 331 6.92 -19.01 16.25
C VAL A 331 6.69 -17.50 16.39
N LEU A 332 7.74 -16.69 16.58
CA LEU A 332 7.62 -15.23 16.67
C LEU A 332 7.07 -14.61 15.37
N VAL A 333 7.48 -15.13 14.21
CA VAL A 333 6.91 -14.72 12.92
C VAL A 333 5.43 -15.11 12.83
N GLY A 334 5.07 -16.32 13.27
CA GLY A 334 3.69 -16.78 13.34
C GLY A 334 2.82 -15.95 14.29
N MET A 335 3.36 -15.52 15.43
CA MET A 335 2.67 -14.59 16.33
C MET A 335 2.46 -13.22 15.67
N GLY A 336 3.46 -12.70 14.96
CA GLY A 336 3.32 -11.48 14.16
C GLY A 336 2.26 -11.61 13.07
N GLN A 337 2.18 -12.77 12.42
CA GLN A 337 1.14 -13.06 11.42
C GLN A 337 -0.25 -13.20 12.06
N ALA A 338 -0.36 -13.81 13.24
CA ALA A 338 -1.62 -13.89 13.99
C ALA A 338 -2.14 -12.49 14.35
N PHE A 339 -1.24 -11.61 14.79
CA PHE A 339 -1.56 -10.20 15.06
C PHE A 339 -2.04 -9.47 13.81
N ALA A 340 -1.53 -9.86 12.63
CA ALA A 340 -1.96 -9.31 11.37
C ALA A 340 -3.32 -9.81 10.84
N LEU A 341 -4.01 -10.68 11.58
CA LEU A 341 -5.42 -10.96 11.32
C LEU A 341 -6.32 -9.81 11.82
N MET A 342 -5.81 -8.92 12.65
CA MET A 342 -6.54 -7.69 12.99
C MET A 342 -6.72 -6.84 11.72
N PRO A 343 -7.88 -6.18 11.55
CA PRO A 343 -8.15 -5.40 10.36
C PRO A 343 -7.09 -4.34 10.12
N ALA A 344 -6.75 -4.12 8.86
CA ALA A 344 -5.79 -3.13 8.41
C ALA A 344 -4.38 -3.22 9.03
N ILE A 345 -4.00 -4.32 9.69
CA ILE A 345 -2.59 -4.60 10.00
C ILE A 345 -1.91 -5.23 8.78
N SER A 346 -0.74 -4.69 8.42
CA SER A 346 0.04 -5.27 7.32
C SER A 346 0.61 -6.63 7.71
N ARG A 347 0.09 -7.70 7.11
CA ARG A 347 0.60 -9.07 7.28
C ARG A 347 2.06 -9.20 6.89
N SER A 348 2.42 -8.78 5.68
CA SER A 348 3.83 -8.75 5.25
C SER A 348 4.67 -7.85 6.16
N GLY A 349 4.13 -6.72 6.62
CA GLY A 349 4.78 -5.84 7.60
C GLY A 349 5.11 -6.54 8.91
N MET A 350 4.15 -7.19 9.56
CA MET A 350 4.35 -7.83 10.87
C MET A 350 5.30 -9.02 10.81
N THR A 351 5.18 -9.88 9.80
CA THR A 351 6.08 -11.04 9.63
C THR A 351 7.51 -10.61 9.32
N ILE A 352 7.70 -9.61 8.44
CA ILE A 352 9.02 -9.03 8.16
C ILE A 352 9.58 -8.38 9.43
N CYS A 353 8.79 -7.60 10.16
CA CYS A 353 9.23 -6.94 11.40
C CYS A 353 9.67 -7.96 12.44
N ALA A 354 8.86 -9.00 12.70
CA ALA A 354 9.19 -10.06 13.64
C ALA A 354 10.51 -10.76 13.27
N ALA A 355 10.68 -11.12 12.00
CA ALA A 355 11.90 -11.77 11.51
C ALA A 355 13.14 -10.85 11.64
N VAL A 356 13.02 -9.58 11.25
CA VAL A 356 14.12 -8.60 11.33
C VAL A 356 14.49 -8.28 12.77
N LEU A 357 13.51 -8.13 13.66
CA LEU A 357 13.74 -7.85 15.08
C LEU A 357 14.40 -9.04 15.79
N TYR A 358 14.04 -10.27 15.41
CA TYR A 358 14.76 -11.46 15.85
C TYR A 358 16.24 -11.44 15.40
N GLY A 359 16.50 -10.92 14.19
CA GLY A 359 17.85 -10.69 13.66
C GLY A 359 18.10 -11.31 12.30
N LEU A 360 17.06 -11.82 11.61
CA LEU A 360 17.16 -12.32 10.25
C LEU A 360 17.48 -11.18 9.29
N HIS A 361 18.45 -11.41 8.41
CA HIS A 361 18.81 -10.42 7.39
C HIS A 361 17.57 -9.98 6.57
N ARG A 362 17.45 -8.70 6.24
CA ARG A 362 16.22 -8.13 5.64
C ARG A 362 15.76 -8.82 4.37
N LYS A 363 16.70 -9.12 3.45
CA LYS A 363 16.41 -9.87 2.21
C LYS A 363 15.71 -11.20 2.53
N TRP A 364 16.27 -11.92 3.48
CA TRP A 364 15.82 -13.22 3.95
C TRP A 364 14.48 -13.14 4.70
N ALA A 365 14.26 -12.09 5.48
CA ALA A 365 12.98 -11.83 6.15
C ALA A 365 11.83 -11.59 5.17
N VAL A 366 12.08 -10.85 4.09
CA VAL A 366 11.10 -10.63 3.01
C VAL A 366 10.74 -11.94 2.33
N GLU A 367 11.74 -12.72 1.90
CA GLU A 367 11.51 -14.02 1.24
C GLU A 367 10.77 -15.02 2.16
N PHE A 368 11.19 -15.13 3.42
CA PHE A 368 10.53 -16.00 4.39
C PHE A 368 9.08 -15.57 4.66
N SER A 369 8.82 -14.26 4.77
CA SER A 369 7.46 -13.72 4.94
C SER A 369 6.53 -14.10 3.79
N PHE A 370 6.99 -14.02 2.54
CA PHE A 370 6.16 -14.41 1.40
C PHE A 370 5.89 -15.90 1.36
N LEU A 371 6.89 -16.72 1.71
CA LEU A 371 6.72 -18.17 1.78
C LEU A 371 5.70 -18.57 2.86
N VAL A 372 5.76 -17.96 4.04
CA VAL A 372 4.78 -18.18 5.12
C VAL A 372 3.37 -17.73 4.67
N GLY A 373 3.31 -16.69 3.84
CA GLY A 373 2.08 -16.13 3.29
C GLY A 373 1.26 -17.02 2.38
N ILE A 374 1.93 -17.79 1.49
CA ILE A 374 1.24 -18.65 0.53
C ILE A 374 0.25 -19.62 1.21
N PRO A 375 0.68 -20.48 2.17
CA PRO A 375 -0.23 -21.40 2.83
C PRO A 375 -1.24 -20.68 3.72
N ALA A 376 -0.92 -19.51 4.28
CA ALA A 376 -1.87 -18.71 5.06
C ALA A 376 -3.04 -18.23 4.18
N ILE A 377 -2.75 -17.62 3.03
CA ILE A 377 -3.77 -17.15 2.09
C ILE A 377 -4.57 -18.33 1.55
N LEU A 378 -3.90 -19.36 1.04
CA LEU A 378 -4.59 -20.54 0.48
C LEU A 378 -5.47 -21.23 1.53
N GLY A 379 -4.99 -21.32 2.77
CA GLY A 379 -5.74 -21.89 3.89
C GLY A 379 -6.98 -21.05 4.24
N ALA A 380 -6.82 -19.74 4.39
CA ALA A 380 -7.93 -18.82 4.67
C ALA A 380 -8.98 -18.86 3.55
N THR A 381 -8.55 -18.80 2.28
CA THR A 381 -9.46 -18.89 1.14
C THR A 381 -10.17 -20.25 1.10
N ALA A 382 -9.48 -21.36 1.36
CA ALA A 382 -10.10 -22.69 1.37
C ALA A 382 -11.14 -22.85 2.50
N ILE A 383 -10.83 -22.37 3.71
CA ILE A 383 -11.76 -22.42 4.85
C ILE A 383 -13.01 -21.60 4.55
N LYS A 384 -12.85 -20.37 4.05
CA LYS A 384 -13.97 -19.49 3.72
C LYS A 384 -14.83 -20.05 2.60
N PHE A 385 -14.20 -20.50 1.52
CA PHE A 385 -14.91 -21.12 0.41
C PHE A 385 -15.68 -22.37 0.85
N TYR A 386 -15.14 -23.18 1.76
CA TYR A 386 -15.84 -24.34 2.31
C TYR A 386 -17.04 -23.95 3.20
N LYS A 387 -16.90 -22.91 4.03
CA LYS A 387 -17.97 -22.46 4.94
C LYS A 387 -19.10 -21.72 4.23
N GLU A 388 -18.77 -20.97 3.17
CA GLU A 388 -19.66 -19.97 2.56
C GLU A 388 -19.98 -20.29 1.08
N PHE A 389 -19.71 -21.51 0.61
CA PHE A 389 -19.90 -21.90 -0.79
C PHE A 389 -21.30 -21.58 -1.34
N ASP A 390 -22.34 -21.94 -0.57
CA ASP A 390 -23.74 -21.74 -0.98
C ASP A 390 -24.12 -20.25 -1.01
N THR A 391 -23.56 -19.45 -0.09
CA THR A 391 -23.73 -18.00 -0.04
C THR A 391 -23.03 -17.31 -1.22
N ILE A 392 -21.81 -17.76 -1.56
CA ILE A 392 -21.03 -17.25 -2.69
C ILE A 392 -21.74 -17.52 -4.02
N GLN A 393 -22.37 -18.70 -4.15
CA GLN A 393 -23.17 -19.04 -5.33
C GLN A 393 -24.43 -18.17 -5.43
N ALA A 394 -25.05 -17.83 -4.29
CA ALA A 394 -26.22 -16.97 -4.21
C ALA A 394 -25.92 -15.47 -4.33
N ALA A 395 -24.67 -15.04 -4.09
CA ALA A 395 -24.25 -13.63 -4.03
C ALA A 395 -24.30 -12.87 -5.37
N GLY A 396 -24.79 -13.50 -6.45
CA GLY A 396 -25.17 -12.79 -7.68
C GLY A 396 -24.01 -12.04 -8.36
N PHE A 397 -22.76 -12.47 -8.13
CA PHE A 397 -21.61 -11.86 -8.73
C PHE A 397 -21.76 -11.79 -10.25
N THR A 398 -21.58 -10.60 -10.82
CA THR A 398 -21.32 -10.47 -12.25
C THR A 398 -20.00 -11.19 -12.53
N VAL A 399 -20.07 -12.35 -13.19
CA VAL A 399 -18.90 -13.22 -13.48
C VAL A 399 -17.70 -12.42 -14.02
N GLY A 400 -17.96 -11.34 -14.76
CA GLY A 400 -16.92 -10.42 -15.25
C GLY A 400 -16.11 -9.71 -14.15
N SER A 401 -16.71 -9.20 -13.07
CA SER A 401 -15.98 -8.43 -12.06
C SER A 401 -15.14 -9.32 -11.14
N VAL A 402 -15.67 -10.49 -10.74
CA VAL A 402 -14.96 -11.50 -9.93
C VAL A 402 -13.74 -12.06 -10.63
N VAL A 403 -13.74 -12.11 -11.97
CA VAL A 403 -12.60 -12.60 -12.74
C VAL A 403 -11.59 -11.48 -13.02
N VAL A 404 -12.04 -10.26 -13.32
CA VAL A 404 -11.16 -9.14 -13.68
C VAL A 404 -10.30 -8.72 -12.49
N GLY A 405 -10.86 -8.58 -11.29
CA GLY A 405 -10.12 -8.12 -10.12
C GLY A 405 -8.88 -8.96 -9.80
N PRO A 406 -8.99 -10.29 -9.64
CA PRO A 406 -7.85 -11.18 -9.39
C PRO A 406 -6.81 -11.17 -10.51
N ILE A 407 -7.23 -11.08 -11.78
CA ILE A 407 -6.29 -10.99 -12.92
C ILE A 407 -5.49 -9.68 -12.85
N VAL A 408 -6.17 -8.56 -12.57
CA VAL A 408 -5.51 -7.26 -12.41
C VAL A 408 -4.59 -7.28 -11.20
N ALA A 409 -5.03 -7.83 -10.06
CA ALA A 409 -4.20 -8.00 -8.86
C ALA A 409 -2.96 -8.85 -9.12
N ALA A 410 -3.07 -9.92 -9.91
CA ALA A 410 -1.94 -10.74 -10.31
C ALA A 410 -0.95 -9.95 -11.19
N ALA A 411 -1.44 -9.28 -12.24
CA ALA A 411 -0.62 -8.52 -13.18
C ALA A 411 0.14 -7.37 -12.49
N VAL A 412 -0.59 -6.55 -11.72
CA VAL A 412 -0.04 -5.44 -10.95
C VAL A 412 0.88 -5.96 -9.83
N GLY A 413 0.48 -7.07 -9.20
CA GLY A 413 1.24 -7.74 -8.16
C GLY A 413 2.61 -8.24 -8.62
N ILE A 414 2.73 -8.79 -9.84
CA ILE A 414 4.01 -9.20 -10.42
C ILE A 414 4.96 -7.99 -10.48
N ILE A 415 4.47 -6.87 -11.01
CA ILE A 415 5.26 -5.64 -11.14
C ILE A 415 5.67 -5.11 -9.75
N ALA A 416 4.71 -5.03 -8.82
CA ALA A 416 4.95 -4.53 -7.47
C ALA A 416 5.97 -5.41 -6.69
N LEU A 417 5.87 -6.73 -6.84
CA LEU A 417 6.75 -7.68 -6.16
C LEU A 417 8.18 -7.65 -6.73
N GLU A 418 8.35 -7.61 -8.05
CA GLU A 418 9.67 -7.45 -8.68
C GLU A 418 10.34 -6.12 -8.27
N LEU A 419 9.54 -5.06 -8.22
CA LEU A 419 9.98 -3.75 -7.77
C LEU A 419 10.44 -3.77 -6.30
N LEU A 420 9.67 -4.43 -5.44
CA LEU A 420 10.00 -4.56 -4.03
C LEU A 420 11.29 -5.36 -3.84
N ILE A 421 11.48 -6.48 -4.53
CA ILE A 421 12.68 -7.32 -4.42
C ILE A 421 13.93 -6.56 -4.88
N SER A 422 13.84 -5.83 -6.00
CA SER A 422 14.96 -5.02 -6.51
C SER A 422 15.31 -3.87 -5.57
N THR A 423 14.31 -3.31 -4.89
CA THR A 423 14.42 -2.17 -3.96
C THR A 423 14.89 -2.53 -2.56
N THR A 424 14.38 -3.61 -1.99
CA THR A 424 14.57 -3.97 -0.57
C THR A 424 16.02 -4.28 -0.21
N ARG A 425 16.88 -4.48 -1.21
CA ARG A 425 18.34 -4.51 -1.02
C ARG A 425 18.92 -3.18 -0.51
N LYS A 426 18.24 -2.05 -0.71
CA LYS A 426 18.72 -0.69 -0.38
C LYS A 426 17.75 0.13 0.47
N ALA A 427 16.44 -0.15 0.41
CA ALA A 427 15.42 0.63 1.11
C ALA A 427 15.35 0.32 2.62
N LYS A 428 14.97 1.34 3.41
CA LYS A 428 14.73 1.23 4.85
C LYS A 428 13.23 1.09 5.09
N LEU A 429 12.83 0.08 5.85
CA LEU A 429 11.41 -0.24 6.08
C LEU A 429 10.62 0.91 6.74
N LYS A 430 11.30 1.76 7.51
CA LYS A 430 10.69 2.93 8.15
C LYS A 430 9.96 3.89 7.19
N TYR A 431 10.32 3.94 5.91
CA TYR A 431 9.65 4.83 4.95
C TYR A 431 8.21 4.40 4.67
N PHE A 432 7.96 3.09 4.63
CA PHE A 432 6.59 2.55 4.61
C PHE A 432 5.86 2.83 5.91
N GLY A 433 6.57 2.90 7.04
CA GLY A 433 5.95 3.26 8.31
C GLY A 433 5.45 4.70 8.36
N PHE A 434 6.22 5.64 7.80
CA PHE A 434 5.78 7.03 7.67
C PHE A 434 4.61 7.20 6.71
N TYR A 435 4.58 6.43 5.62
CA TYR A 435 3.41 6.35 4.73
C TYR A 435 2.15 5.94 5.50
N CYS A 436 2.20 4.87 6.30
CA CYS A 436 1.06 4.42 7.11
C CYS A 436 0.59 5.50 8.10
N TRP A 437 1.51 6.19 8.77
CA TRP A 437 1.16 7.28 9.70
C TRP A 437 0.50 8.45 9.01
N LEU A 438 0.95 8.78 7.80
CA LEU A 438 0.32 9.84 7.02
C LEU A 438 -1.11 9.47 6.62
N LEU A 439 -1.34 8.22 6.17
CA LEU A 439 -2.68 7.73 5.86
C LEU A 439 -3.59 7.75 7.10
N ALA A 440 -3.08 7.27 8.24
CA ALA A 440 -3.80 7.29 9.50
C ALA A 440 -4.18 8.72 9.93
N ALA A 441 -3.27 9.68 9.78
CA ALA A 441 -3.54 11.08 10.09
C ALA A 441 -4.61 11.66 9.15
N GLY A 442 -4.53 11.39 7.85
CA GLY A 442 -5.54 11.79 6.87
C GLY A 442 -6.92 11.21 7.19
N LEU A 443 -6.98 9.92 7.48
CA LEU A 443 -8.22 9.23 7.85
C LEU A 443 -8.77 9.73 9.19
N GLY A 444 -7.91 10.03 10.17
CA GLY A 444 -8.33 10.63 11.44
C GLY A 444 -8.98 12.00 11.25
N VAL A 445 -8.37 12.88 10.45
CA VAL A 445 -8.94 14.20 10.12
C VAL A 445 -10.31 14.05 9.45
N TYR A 446 -10.45 13.07 8.56
CA TYR A 446 -11.71 12.74 7.93
C TYR A 446 -12.80 12.33 8.91
N LEU A 447 -12.50 11.39 9.81
CA LEU A 447 -13.48 10.89 10.77
C LEU A 447 -13.90 11.99 11.75
N LEU A 448 -12.96 12.82 12.19
CA LEU A 448 -13.26 14.01 13.00
C LEU A 448 -14.10 15.05 12.27
N SER A 449 -14.11 15.05 10.94
CA SER A 449 -14.97 15.96 10.16
C SER A 449 -16.41 15.47 10.04
N LYS A 450 -16.66 14.17 10.30
CA LYS A 450 -17.97 13.52 10.30
C LYS A 450 -18.62 13.42 11.69
N ALA A 451 -17.82 13.41 12.75
CA ALA A 451 -18.27 13.50 14.14
C ALA A 451 -18.75 14.92 14.47
#